data_AF-A0A833RXG1-F1
#
_entry.id   AF-A0A833RXG1-F1
#
_cell.length_a   1.000
_cell.length_b   1.000
_cell.length_c   1.000
_cell.angle_alpha   90.00
_cell.angle_beta   90.00
_cell.angle_gamma   90.00
#
_symmetry.space_group_name_H-M   'P 1'
#
loop_
_entity.id
_entity.type
_entity.pdbx_description
1 polymer ?
#
loop_
_entity_poly.entity_id
_entity_poly.type
_entity_poly.pdbx_seq_one_letter_code
_entity_poly.pdbx_strand_id
1 'polypeptide(L)'
;MAMAEHQRGEGQRGGLMGGGQMQQKQPMVASALKALTAAAAGGSMLVLSGLILAGTVIALTIATPLLVIFSPVLVPAAIAVGLLATGFVTSGGLGVAALSVFSWMYKYLTGKHPPGADQLEQAKARFASKARDIKESAQHRLDQVQAS
;
A
#
# COMPACT_ATOMS: atom_id res chain seq x y z
N MET A 1 -53.56 -49.46 46.03
CA MET A 1 -53.99 -50.15 44.80
C MET A 1 -54.71 -49.10 43.96
N ALA A 2 -54.26 -48.58 42.82
CA ALA A 2 -53.17 -48.85 41.86
C ALA A 2 -52.78 -47.46 41.26
N MET A 3 -51.50 -47.06 41.19
CA MET A 3 -50.57 -47.19 40.06
C MET A 3 -51.21 -47.28 38.66
N ALA A 4 -51.05 -46.22 37.84
CA ALA A 4 -50.60 -46.24 36.43
C ALA A 4 -51.12 -45.03 35.62
N GLU A 5 -50.44 -44.73 34.50
CA GLU A 5 -50.63 -43.66 33.50
C GLU A 5 -50.04 -42.29 33.90
N HIS A 6 -48.82 -41.91 33.50
CA HIS A 6 -48.13 -42.00 32.20
C HIS A 6 -48.77 -41.16 31.09
N GLN A 7 -47.91 -40.36 30.43
CA GLN A 7 -48.10 -39.55 29.23
C GLN A 7 -48.65 -38.11 29.44
N ARG A 8 -47.82 -37.06 29.38
CA ARG A 8 -47.02 -36.54 28.24
C ARG A 8 -47.92 -35.87 27.19
N GLY A 9 -47.79 -34.54 27.08
CA GLY A 9 -48.44 -33.69 26.08
C GLY A 9 -48.22 -32.22 26.43
N GLU A 10 -47.02 -31.67 26.24
CA GLU A 10 -46.69 -30.86 25.06
C GLU A 10 -47.53 -29.56 24.98
N GLY A 11 -47.26 -28.61 25.90
CA GLY A 11 -47.96 -27.32 25.95
C GLY A 11 -47.08 -26.07 25.93
N GLN A 12 -45.80 -26.16 25.57
CA GLN A 12 -44.92 -24.98 25.44
C GLN A 12 -44.11 -25.03 24.15
N ARG A 13 -44.83 -25.02 23.02
CA ARG A 13 -44.31 -24.58 21.72
C ARG A 13 -44.98 -23.25 21.39
N GLY A 14 -44.23 -22.16 21.45
CA GLY A 14 -44.72 -20.87 20.98
C GLY A 14 -44.11 -19.70 21.72
N GLY A 15 -42.89 -19.33 21.33
CA GLY A 15 -42.19 -18.16 21.84
C GLY A 15 -41.04 -17.78 20.91
N LEU A 16 -41.39 -17.52 19.65
CA LEU A 16 -40.53 -16.76 18.73
C LEU A 16 -40.27 -15.38 19.35
N MET A 17 -39.00 -15.00 19.55
CA MET A 17 -38.43 -13.65 19.36
C MET A 17 -37.21 -13.40 20.27
N GLY A 18 -36.21 -12.74 19.69
CA GLY A 18 -35.01 -12.25 20.39
C GLY A 18 -33.78 -12.90 19.79
N GLY A 19 -33.17 -12.36 18.73
CA GLY A 19 -32.62 -11.01 18.73
C GLY A 19 -31.17 -11.09 19.19
N GLY A 20 -30.28 -11.33 18.24
CA GLY A 20 -28.84 -11.40 18.45
C GLY A 20 -28.15 -11.74 17.13
N GLN A 21 -28.31 -10.89 16.10
CA GLN A 21 -27.20 -10.04 15.68
C GLN A 21 -25.82 -10.63 16.01
N MET A 22 -25.43 -11.69 15.29
CA MET A 22 -24.03 -12.01 15.04
C MET A 22 -23.69 -11.68 13.58
N GLN A 23 -24.26 -10.59 13.08
CA GLN A 23 -23.65 -9.84 12.00
C GLN A 23 -22.50 -9.04 12.63
N GLN A 24 -21.35 -8.99 11.94
CA GLN A 24 -20.37 -7.91 12.06
C GLN A 24 -19.52 -7.85 13.35
N LYS A 25 -18.66 -8.84 13.58
CA LYS A 25 -17.40 -8.54 14.28
C LYS A 25 -16.15 -9.31 13.81
N GLN A 26 -16.13 -9.82 12.58
CA GLN A 26 -14.86 -10.22 11.94
C GLN A 26 -14.83 -10.01 10.41
N PRO A 27 -14.94 -8.77 9.89
CA PRO A 27 -14.64 -8.54 8.47
C PRO A 27 -13.18 -8.14 8.22
N MET A 28 -12.44 -7.64 9.23
CA MET A 28 -11.10 -7.08 8.99
C MET A 28 -10.03 -8.16 8.80
N VAL A 29 -9.95 -9.15 9.69
CA VAL A 29 -8.91 -10.20 9.60
C VAL A 29 -9.12 -11.13 8.41
N ALA A 30 -10.35 -11.58 8.15
CA ALA A 30 -10.63 -12.45 7.01
C ALA A 30 -10.48 -11.73 5.66
N SER A 31 -10.90 -10.46 5.56
CA SER A 31 -10.69 -9.67 4.34
C SER A 31 -9.24 -9.28 4.16
N ALA A 32 -8.52 -8.97 5.24
CA ALA A 32 -7.07 -8.76 5.19
C ALA A 32 -6.34 -10.04 4.77
N LEU A 33 -6.75 -11.22 5.25
CA LEU A 33 -6.16 -12.49 4.85
C LEU A 33 -6.42 -12.79 3.37
N LYS A 34 -7.64 -12.57 2.87
CA LYS A 34 -7.98 -12.73 1.45
C LYS A 34 -7.23 -11.72 0.58
N ALA A 35 -7.10 -10.47 1.02
CA ALA A 35 -6.33 -9.44 0.33
C ALA A 35 -4.82 -9.77 0.35
N LEU A 36 -4.28 -10.28 1.45
CA LEU A 36 -2.90 -10.74 1.57
C LEU A 36 -2.63 -11.92 0.65
N THR A 37 -3.54 -12.89 0.56
CA THR A 37 -3.42 -14.01 -0.37
C THR A 37 -3.51 -13.56 -1.82
N ALA A 38 -4.46 -12.68 -2.15
CA ALA A 38 -4.57 -12.12 -3.49
C ALA A 38 -3.35 -11.26 -3.87
N ALA A 39 -2.83 -10.47 -2.92
CA ALA A 39 -1.62 -9.68 -3.11
C ALA A 39 -0.36 -10.54 -3.16
N ALA A 40 -0.29 -11.65 -2.42
CA ALA A 40 0.82 -12.59 -2.49
C ALA A 40 0.79 -13.36 -3.81
N ALA A 41 -0.39 -13.78 -4.30
CA ALA A 41 -0.56 -14.43 -5.59
C ALA A 41 -0.30 -13.48 -6.76
N GLY A 42 -0.85 -12.25 -6.70
CA GLY A 42 -0.59 -11.22 -7.68
C GLY A 42 0.86 -10.76 -7.66
N GLY A 43 1.44 -10.64 -6.46
CA GLY A 43 2.84 -10.26 -6.25
C GLY A 43 3.81 -11.33 -6.73
N SER A 44 3.55 -12.61 -6.48
CA SER A 44 4.37 -13.71 -7.00
C SER A 44 4.26 -13.82 -8.52
N MET A 45 3.07 -13.61 -9.10
CA MET A 45 2.91 -13.47 -10.56
C MET A 45 3.67 -12.26 -11.11
N LEU A 46 3.71 -11.13 -10.39
CA LEU A 46 4.44 -9.94 -10.80
C LEU A 46 5.96 -10.17 -10.74
N VAL A 47 6.45 -10.85 -9.71
CA VAL A 47 7.85 -11.25 -9.58
C VAL A 47 8.23 -12.24 -10.67
N LEU A 48 7.41 -13.27 -10.93
CA LEU A 48 7.64 -14.21 -12.03
C LEU A 48 7.65 -13.49 -13.37
N SER A 49 6.65 -12.65 -13.64
CA SER A 49 6.54 -11.89 -14.89
C SER A 49 7.73 -10.95 -15.07
N GLY A 50 8.14 -10.24 -14.00
CA GLY A 50 9.33 -9.40 -14.01
C GLY A 50 10.63 -10.18 -14.22
N LEU A 51 10.76 -11.36 -13.63
CA LEU A 51 11.93 -12.22 -13.79
C LEU A 51 12.01 -12.85 -15.17
N ILE A 52 10.87 -13.29 -15.71
CA ILE A 52 10.76 -13.77 -17.10
C ILE A 52 11.04 -12.62 -18.06
N LEU A 53 10.44 -11.45 -17.87
CA LEU A 53 10.68 -10.27 -18.68
C LEU A 53 12.16 -9.86 -18.63
N ALA A 54 12.77 -9.80 -17.45
CA ALA A 54 14.19 -9.51 -17.29
C ALA A 54 15.07 -10.58 -17.94
N GLY A 55 14.75 -11.87 -17.75
CA GLY A 55 15.44 -12.99 -18.38
C GLY A 55 15.34 -12.94 -19.90
N THR A 56 14.16 -12.68 -20.45
CA THR A 56 13.91 -12.48 -21.88
C THR A 56 14.64 -11.24 -22.38
N VAL A 57 14.63 -10.13 -21.65
CA VAL A 57 15.36 -8.91 -22.00
C VAL A 57 16.86 -9.14 -22.01
N ILE A 58 17.42 -9.84 -21.02
CA ILE A 58 18.85 -10.18 -20.95
C ILE A 58 19.21 -11.15 -22.08
N ALA A 59 18.37 -12.17 -22.32
CA ALA A 59 18.55 -13.11 -23.42
C ALA A 59 18.48 -12.41 -24.79
N LEU A 60 17.55 -11.48 -25.00
CA LEU A 60 17.55 -10.61 -26.17
C LEU A 60 18.81 -9.74 -26.17
N THR A 61 19.23 -9.15 -25.05
CA THR A 61 20.43 -8.30 -24.98
C THR A 61 21.71 -9.07 -25.32
N ILE A 62 21.75 -10.40 -25.20
CA ILE A 62 22.87 -11.25 -25.62
C ILE A 62 22.67 -11.80 -27.05
N ALA A 63 21.44 -12.18 -27.41
CA ALA A 63 21.11 -12.63 -28.76
C ALA A 63 21.15 -11.49 -29.80
N THR A 64 20.98 -10.24 -29.37
CA THR A 64 20.86 -9.08 -30.24
C THR A 64 22.20 -8.42 -30.63
N PRO A 65 23.30 -8.40 -29.85
CA PRO A 65 24.62 -8.01 -30.35
C PRO A 65 25.14 -8.96 -31.45
N LEU A 66 24.74 -10.24 -31.41
CA LEU A 66 24.91 -11.19 -32.53
C LEU A 66 24.12 -10.76 -33.79
N LEU A 67 23.02 -10.03 -33.62
CA LEU A 67 22.22 -9.44 -34.72
C LEU A 67 22.63 -7.99 -35.05
N VAL A 68 23.37 -7.29 -34.19
CA VAL A 68 23.71 -5.84 -34.27
C VAL A 68 25.11 -5.57 -34.83
N ILE A 69 25.88 -6.62 -35.12
CA ILE A 69 26.84 -6.53 -36.23
C ILE A 69 26.15 -6.05 -37.54
N PHE A 70 24.82 -6.19 -37.68
CA PHE A 70 24.00 -5.62 -38.77
C PHE A 70 23.26 -4.30 -38.42
N SER A 71 23.66 -3.60 -37.34
CA SER A 71 23.72 -2.12 -37.15
C SER A 71 22.63 -1.26 -37.83
N PRO A 72 21.59 -0.66 -37.17
CA PRO A 72 21.69 0.42 -36.16
C PRO A 72 20.46 0.56 -35.19
N VAL A 73 19.68 -0.50 -34.95
CA VAL A 73 18.37 -0.47 -34.25
C VAL A 73 18.44 -0.70 -32.72
N LEU A 74 19.61 -1.05 -32.18
CA LEU A 74 19.72 -1.48 -30.78
C LEU A 74 19.68 -0.35 -29.75
N VAL A 75 20.13 0.84 -30.14
CA VAL A 75 20.16 2.00 -29.24
C VAL A 75 18.73 2.34 -28.75
N PRO A 76 17.70 2.40 -29.62
CA PRO A 76 16.29 2.53 -29.19
C PRO A 76 15.79 1.42 -28.25
N ALA A 77 16.14 0.15 -28.51
CA ALA A 77 15.65 -0.99 -27.72
C ALA A 77 16.24 -1.00 -26.30
N ALA A 78 17.52 -0.65 -26.15
CA ALA A 78 18.15 -0.51 -24.84
C ALA A 78 17.51 0.62 -24.01
N ILE A 79 17.12 1.73 -24.65
CA ILE A 79 16.40 2.82 -23.99
C ILE A 79 15.02 2.35 -23.52
N ALA A 80 14.27 1.62 -24.35
CA ALA A 80 12.96 1.09 -23.98
C ALA A 80 13.05 0.14 -22.77
N VAL A 81 14.05 -0.73 -22.74
CA VAL A 81 14.33 -1.61 -21.59
C VAL A 81 14.70 -0.80 -20.35
N GLY A 82 15.59 0.19 -20.49
CA GLY A 82 15.96 1.08 -19.39
C GLY A 82 14.75 1.83 -18.83
N LEU A 83 13.84 2.28 -19.70
CA LEU A 83 12.58 2.92 -19.30
C LEU A 83 11.62 1.94 -18.62
N LEU A 84 11.51 0.69 -19.08
CA LEU A 84 10.69 -0.33 -18.43
C LEU A 84 11.22 -0.68 -17.04
N ALA A 85 12.53 -0.89 -16.91
CA ALA A 85 13.17 -1.16 -15.62
C ALA A 85 12.99 0.03 -14.66
N THR A 86 13.25 1.25 -15.14
CA THR A 86 13.09 2.48 -14.35
C THR A 86 11.64 2.72 -13.97
N GLY A 87 10.70 2.50 -14.90
CA GLY A 87 9.25 2.61 -14.67
C GLY A 87 8.74 1.56 -13.69
N PHE A 88 9.25 0.34 -13.74
CA PHE A 88 8.91 -0.72 -12.80
C PHE A 88 9.43 -0.43 -11.38
N VAL A 89 10.68 0.03 -11.24
CA VAL A 89 11.25 0.48 -9.96
C VAL A 89 10.45 1.65 -9.40
N THR A 90 10.10 2.61 -10.25
CA THR A 90 9.30 3.78 -9.88
C THR A 90 7.89 3.37 -9.45
N SER A 91 7.24 2.45 -10.18
CA SER A 91 5.93 1.90 -9.83
C SER A 91 5.97 1.06 -8.55
N GLY A 92 7.06 0.34 -8.28
CA GLY A 92 7.28 -0.39 -7.04
C GLY A 92 7.43 0.55 -5.84
N GLY A 93 8.27 1.59 -5.97
CA GLY A 93 8.45 2.62 -4.95
C GLY A 93 7.17 3.40 -4.67
N LEU A 94 6.46 3.81 -5.72
CA LEU A 94 5.15 4.47 -5.62
C LEU A 94 4.08 3.56 -5.02
N GLY A 95 4.08 2.26 -5.33
CA GLY A 95 3.15 1.30 -4.75
C GLY A 95 3.30 1.21 -3.23
N VAL A 96 4.54 1.09 -2.74
CA VAL A 96 4.85 1.07 -1.29
C VAL A 96 4.51 2.41 -0.64
N ALA A 97 4.81 3.52 -1.30
CA ALA A 97 4.47 4.86 -0.82
C ALA A 97 2.94 5.06 -0.73
N ALA A 98 2.20 4.65 -1.76
CA ALA A 98 0.74 4.73 -1.80
C ALA A 98 0.10 3.89 -0.70
N LEU A 99 0.58 2.65 -0.50
CA LEU A 99 0.12 1.80 0.61
C LEU A 99 0.45 2.39 1.98
N SER A 100 1.58 3.08 2.12
CA SER A 100 1.95 3.76 3.38
C SER A 100 1.00 4.91 3.70
N VAL A 101 0.71 5.78 2.73
CA VAL A 101 -0.24 6.88 2.89
C VAL A 101 -1.66 6.36 3.11
N PHE A 102 -2.06 5.32 2.36
CA PHE A 102 -3.37 4.69 2.49
C PHE A 102 -3.55 4.02 3.85
N SER A 103 -2.53 3.35 4.37
CA SER A 103 -2.52 2.76 5.72
C SER A 103 -2.63 3.84 6.78
N TRP A 104 -1.92 4.96 6.62
CA TRP A 104 -2.00 6.12 7.51
C TRP A 104 -3.41 6.73 7.53
N MET A 105 -4.00 6.96 6.35
CA MET A 105 -5.36 7.48 6.17
C MET A 105 -6.43 6.54 6.75
N TYR A 106 -6.33 5.24 6.46
CA TYR A 106 -7.26 4.23 6.97
C TYR A 106 -7.23 4.16 8.50
N LYS A 107 -6.04 4.27 9.09
CA LYS A 107 -5.83 4.25 10.53
C LYS A 107 -6.37 5.51 11.22
N TYR A 108 -6.20 6.67 10.57
CA TYR A 108 -6.81 7.94 10.98
C TYR A 108 -8.35 7.86 10.99
N LEU A 109 -8.96 7.34 9.92
CA LEU A 109 -10.42 7.15 9.83
C LEU A 109 -10.96 6.12 10.83
N THR A 110 -10.14 5.14 11.21
CA THR A 110 -10.48 4.12 12.23
C THR A 110 -10.30 4.64 13.66
N GLY A 111 -9.97 5.93 13.85
CA GLY A 111 -9.84 6.56 15.17
C GLY A 111 -8.59 6.13 15.96
N LYS A 112 -7.68 5.39 15.32
CA LYS A 112 -6.38 5.02 15.90
C LYS A 112 -5.38 6.08 15.45
N HIS A 113 -5.05 7.03 16.34
CA HIS A 113 -3.96 7.98 16.14
C HIS A 113 -2.74 7.27 15.52
N PRO A 114 -2.34 7.62 14.28
CA PRO A 114 -1.30 6.88 13.58
C PRO A 114 0.09 7.18 14.19
N PRO A 115 0.91 6.15 14.47
CA PRO A 115 2.30 6.30 14.88
C PRO A 115 3.06 6.92 13.70
N GLY A 116 3.36 8.21 13.80
CA GLY A 116 3.94 8.99 12.71
C GLY A 116 3.33 10.38 12.54
N ALA A 117 2.15 10.66 13.11
CA ALA A 117 1.67 12.03 13.25
C ALA A 117 2.68 12.89 14.03
N ASP A 118 3.26 12.35 15.10
CA ASP A 118 4.37 12.98 15.82
C ASP A 118 5.61 13.18 14.97
N GLN A 119 5.95 12.25 14.07
CA GLN A 119 7.13 12.38 13.20
C GLN A 119 6.91 13.47 12.14
N LEU A 120 5.69 13.55 11.58
CA LEU A 120 5.30 14.59 10.64
C LEU A 120 5.22 15.95 11.33
N GLU A 121 4.67 16.03 12.54
CA GLU A 121 4.57 17.26 13.33
C GLU A 121 5.94 17.74 13.80
N GLN A 122 6.82 16.82 14.23
CA GLN A 122 8.21 17.13 14.56
C GLN A 122 8.99 17.58 13.32
N ALA A 123 8.81 16.91 12.17
CA ALA A 123 9.41 17.35 10.92
C ALA A 123 8.89 18.74 10.52
N LYS A 124 7.58 18.98 10.61
CA LYS A 124 6.95 20.25 10.26
C LYS A 124 7.36 21.37 11.22
N ALA A 125 7.49 21.09 12.52
CA ALA A 125 8.00 22.03 13.52
C ALA A 125 9.47 22.39 13.28
N ARG A 126 10.31 21.39 12.96
CA ARG A 126 11.73 21.60 12.60
C ARG A 126 11.87 22.40 11.31
N PHE A 127 11.04 22.12 10.31
CA PHE A 127 11.01 22.86 9.04
C PHE A 127 10.47 24.28 9.21
N ALA A 128 9.43 24.48 10.02
CA ALA A 128 8.86 25.80 10.29
C ALA A 128 9.84 26.69 11.06
N SER A 129 10.58 26.13 12.03
CA SER A 129 11.68 26.83 12.71
C SER A 129 12.72 27.30 11.70
N LYS A 130 13.25 26.39 10.88
CA LYS A 130 14.28 26.75 9.88
C LYS A 130 13.78 27.73 8.82
N ALA A 131 12.53 27.61 8.39
CA ALA A 131 11.94 28.56 7.44
C ALA A 131 11.85 29.98 8.03
N ARG A 132 11.62 30.09 9.35
CA ARG A 132 11.55 31.38 10.06
C ARG A 132 12.93 32.03 10.15
N ASP A 133 13.97 31.27 10.51
CA ASP A 133 15.36 31.76 10.53
C ASP A 133 15.82 32.25 9.15
N ILE A 134 15.46 31.52 8.08
CA ILE A 134 15.82 31.89 6.70
C ILE A 134 15.09 33.16 6.27
N LYS A 135 13.81 33.31 6.64
CA LYS A 135 13.05 34.54 6.37
C LYS A 135 13.67 35.74 7.07
N GLU A 136 14.06 35.59 8.33
CA GLU A 136 14.68 36.66 9.12
C GLU A 136 16.04 37.06 8.55
N SER A 137 16.85 36.07 8.17
CA SER A 137 18.14 36.28 7.51
C SER A 137 18.01 36.93 6.14
N ALA A 138 16.97 36.57 5.38
CA ALA A 138 16.68 37.18 4.07
C ALA A 138 16.23 38.63 4.23
N GLN A 139 15.35 38.94 5.20
CA GLN A 139 14.93 40.31 5.47
C GLN A 139 16.11 41.19 5.89
N HIS A 140 16.97 40.71 6.78
CA HIS A 140 18.13 41.47 7.23
C HIS A 140 19.12 41.81 6.10
N ARG A 141 19.22 40.95 5.07
CA ARG A 141 20.02 41.25 3.87
C ARG A 141 19.31 42.21 2.93
N LEU A 142 17.98 42.15 2.81
CA LEU A 142 17.22 43.09 2.00
C LEU A 142 17.27 44.51 2.58
N ASP A 143 17.14 44.66 3.89
CA ASP A 143 17.29 45.95 4.58
C ASP A 143 18.72 46.52 4.45
N GLN A 144 19.74 45.66 4.47
CA GLN A 144 21.14 46.07 4.28
C GLN A 144 21.42 46.54 2.84
N VAL A 145 20.78 45.95 1.84
CA VAL A 145 20.92 46.33 0.42
C VAL A 145 20.11 47.59 0.10
N GLN A 146 19.00 47.84 0.82
CA GLN A 146 18.16 49.02 0.62
C GLN A 146 18.68 50.27 1.35
N ALA A 147 19.63 50.10 2.29
CA ALA A 147 20.29 51.17 3.02
C ALA A 147 21.67 51.58 2.44
N SER A 148 22.11 51.01 1.31
CA SER A 148 23.28 51.42 0.51
C SER A 148 22.86 52.04 -0.82
#